data_AF-A0A356XHR5-F1
#
_entry.id   AF-A0A356XHR5-F1
#
_cell.length_a   1.000
_cell.length_b   1.000
_cell.length_c   1.000
_cell.angle_alpha   90.00
_cell.angle_beta   90.00
_cell.angle_gamma   90.00
#
_symmetry.space_group_name_H-M   'P 1'
#
loop_
_entity.id
_entity.type
_entity.pdbx_description
1 polymer ?
#
loop_
_entity_poly.entity_id
_entity_poly.type
_entity_poly.pdbx_seq_one_letter_code
_entity_poly.pdbx_strand_id
1 'polypeptide(L)'
;TGNKFEFRMLGSAFSVSGPNIILNTITAQALSEFAEQLEAAEDFNGTLNRIIREAIKKHRRIIFNGNNYSEEWVKEASRRGLSNLAATPDSLPCFITEKSINLFSRHKVFTPGEVHSRYEILMEGYCKTMNIEALTLLDIARRDIFPACCAYIKDLTDLASAKKGLGIGAGAAAEEKMIVRLSSLVDALDGKILALEAALEKTRKAEDLQSKARTFREAVLPEMQEIRRYADELESLAGAKYWPMPTYGDLLFRV
;
A
#
# COMPACT_ATOMS: atom_id res chain seq x y z
N THR A 1 -21.94 15.48 -7.60
CA THR A 1 -21.73 15.59 -9.06
C THR A 1 -23.09 15.50 -9.74
N GLY A 2 -23.54 16.56 -10.41
CA GLY A 2 -24.94 16.71 -10.89
C GLY A 2 -25.46 15.57 -11.77
N ASN A 3 -25.18 15.61 -13.07
CA ASN A 3 -25.70 14.65 -14.06
C ASN A 3 -24.75 13.48 -14.37
N LYS A 4 -23.77 13.20 -13.48
CA LYS A 4 -22.73 12.19 -13.72
C LYS A 4 -22.30 11.47 -12.44
N PHE A 5 -21.89 10.21 -12.60
CA PHE A 5 -21.20 9.43 -11.59
C PHE A 5 -19.68 9.68 -11.67
N GLU A 6 -19.02 9.82 -10.53
CA GLU A 6 -17.57 10.00 -10.46
C GLU A 6 -16.96 8.90 -9.59
N PHE A 7 -16.10 8.09 -10.20
CA PHE A 7 -15.40 7.00 -9.54
C PHE A 7 -13.99 7.45 -9.13
N ARG A 8 -13.78 7.71 -7.84
CA ARG A 8 -12.53 8.30 -7.31
C ARG A 8 -11.51 7.29 -6.77
N MET A 9 -11.82 6.00 -6.81
CA MET A 9 -10.93 4.97 -6.24
C MET A 9 -9.75 4.61 -7.17
N LEU A 10 -9.72 5.14 -8.39
CA LEU A 10 -8.66 4.85 -9.36
C LEU A 10 -7.34 5.52 -8.97
N GLY A 11 -6.27 4.73 -8.86
CA GLY A 11 -4.91 5.24 -8.65
C GLY A 11 -4.36 5.94 -9.89
N SER A 12 -3.53 6.97 -9.71
CA SER A 12 -3.01 7.82 -10.81
C SER A 12 -2.18 7.08 -11.85
N ALA A 13 -1.50 6.00 -11.47
CA ALA A 13 -0.66 5.20 -12.37
C ALA A 13 -1.46 4.13 -13.16
N PHE A 14 -2.75 3.92 -12.85
CA PHE A 14 -3.54 2.87 -13.48
C PHE A 14 -4.14 3.33 -14.80
N SER A 15 -4.24 2.39 -15.74
CA SER A 15 -5.06 2.58 -16.94
C SER A 15 -6.54 2.72 -16.58
N VAL A 16 -7.20 3.72 -17.15
CA VAL A 16 -8.67 3.91 -17.04
C VAL A 16 -9.46 2.73 -17.61
N SER A 17 -8.86 1.94 -18.49
CA SER A 17 -9.53 0.78 -19.09
C SER A 17 -9.94 -0.26 -18.05
N GLY A 18 -9.11 -0.50 -17.02
CA GLY A 18 -9.38 -1.50 -15.98
C GLY A 18 -10.72 -1.24 -15.27
N PRO A 19 -10.88 -0.10 -14.57
CA PRO A 19 -12.15 0.25 -13.94
C PRO A 19 -13.31 0.34 -14.92
N ASN A 20 -13.10 0.85 -16.14
CA ASN A 20 -14.18 0.96 -17.13
C ASN A 20 -14.72 -0.41 -17.56
N ILE A 21 -13.86 -1.42 -17.71
CA ILE A 21 -14.31 -2.80 -17.95
C ILE A 21 -15.23 -3.26 -16.82
N ILE A 22 -14.83 -3.05 -15.57
CA ILE A 22 -15.63 -3.46 -14.40
C ILE A 22 -16.95 -2.69 -14.34
N LEU A 23 -16.89 -1.36 -14.35
CA LEU A 23 -18.05 -0.47 -14.19
C LEU A 23 -19.07 -0.67 -15.31
N ASN A 24 -18.63 -0.80 -16.55
CA ASN A 24 -19.54 -1.04 -17.67
C ASN A 24 -20.16 -2.45 -17.60
N THR A 25 -19.39 -3.47 -17.22
CA THR A 25 -19.91 -4.85 -17.09
C THR A 25 -20.94 -4.97 -15.97
N ILE A 26 -20.69 -4.40 -14.78
CA ILE A 26 -21.66 -4.45 -13.67
C ILE A 26 -22.92 -3.64 -13.99
N THR A 27 -22.77 -2.54 -14.75
CA THR A 27 -23.92 -1.73 -15.19
C THR A 27 -24.74 -2.50 -16.22
N ALA A 28 -24.10 -3.13 -17.19
CA ALA A 28 -24.76 -4.00 -18.17
C ALA A 28 -25.50 -5.16 -17.50
N GLN A 29 -24.91 -5.79 -16.48
CA GLN A 29 -25.59 -6.82 -15.68
C GLN A 29 -26.85 -6.30 -15.01
N ALA A 30 -26.77 -5.15 -14.32
CA ALA A 30 -27.93 -4.57 -13.65
C ALA A 30 -29.05 -4.22 -14.64
N LEU A 31 -28.69 -3.67 -15.81
CA LEU A 31 -29.66 -3.35 -16.86
C LEU A 31 -30.29 -4.61 -17.48
N SER A 32 -29.51 -5.68 -17.70
CA SER A 32 -30.02 -6.97 -18.18
C SER A 32 -31.04 -7.58 -17.21
N GLU A 33 -30.74 -7.56 -15.91
CA GLU A 33 -31.66 -8.07 -14.87
C GLU A 33 -32.97 -7.28 -14.80
N PHE A 34 -32.94 -5.97 -15.09
CA PHE A 34 -34.15 -5.16 -15.18
C PHE A 34 -34.90 -5.40 -16.49
N ALA A 35 -34.20 -5.49 -17.62
CA ALA A 35 -34.80 -5.77 -18.92
C ALA A 35 -35.52 -7.12 -18.93
N GLU A 36 -34.89 -8.19 -18.43
CA GLU A 36 -35.49 -9.53 -18.33
C GLU A 36 -36.81 -9.53 -17.55
N GLN A 37 -36.90 -8.77 -16.46
CA GLN A 37 -38.14 -8.65 -15.69
C GLN A 37 -39.22 -7.82 -16.39
N LEU A 38 -38.83 -6.78 -17.11
CA LEU A 38 -39.76 -5.89 -17.81
C LEU A 38 -40.30 -6.51 -19.11
N GLU A 39 -39.47 -7.25 -19.83
CA GLU A 39 -39.87 -7.96 -21.06
C GLU A 39 -40.85 -9.10 -20.77
N ALA A 40 -40.73 -9.74 -19.62
CA ALA A 40 -41.65 -10.77 -19.16
C ALA A 40 -42.93 -10.23 -18.48
N ALA A 41 -43.08 -8.91 -18.35
CA ALA A 41 -44.17 -8.31 -17.58
C ALA A 41 -45.47 -8.15 -18.38
N GLU A 42 -46.58 -8.63 -17.83
CA GLU A 42 -47.93 -8.34 -18.35
C GLU A 42 -48.37 -6.90 -18.03
N ASP A 43 -48.08 -6.41 -16.81
CA ASP A 43 -48.23 -5.01 -16.42
C ASP A 43 -46.84 -4.37 -16.28
N PHE A 44 -46.44 -3.65 -17.33
CA PHE A 44 -45.17 -2.95 -17.39
C PHE A 44 -45.02 -1.90 -16.27
N ASN A 45 -46.04 -1.06 -16.05
CA ASN A 45 -45.96 0.05 -15.10
C ASN A 45 -45.95 -0.44 -13.65
N GLY A 46 -46.74 -1.48 -13.34
CA GLY A 46 -46.69 -2.15 -12.04
C GLY A 46 -45.32 -2.76 -11.78
N THR A 47 -44.75 -3.46 -12.76
CA THR A 47 -43.44 -4.11 -12.65
C THR A 47 -42.31 -3.10 -12.51
N LEU A 48 -42.31 -2.02 -13.30
CA LEU A 48 -41.34 -0.93 -13.20
C LEU A 48 -41.33 -0.32 -11.78
N ASN A 49 -42.50 0.03 -11.26
CA ASN A 49 -42.62 0.59 -9.91
C ASN A 49 -42.12 -0.37 -8.83
N ARG A 50 -42.36 -1.68 -9.01
CA ARG A 50 -41.87 -2.72 -8.11
C ARG A 50 -40.34 -2.81 -8.14
N ILE A 51 -39.74 -2.90 -9.34
CA ILE A 51 -38.28 -2.96 -9.54
C ILE A 51 -37.58 -1.77 -8.87
N ILE A 52 -38.07 -0.54 -9.07
CA ILE A 52 -37.48 0.66 -8.47
C ILE A 52 -37.48 0.56 -6.93
N ARG A 53 -38.61 0.17 -6.33
CA ARG A 53 -38.72 0.04 -4.86
C ARG A 53 -37.80 -1.05 -4.32
N GLU A 54 -37.74 -2.19 -4.99
CA GLU A 54 -36.87 -3.31 -4.59
C GLU A 54 -35.39 -2.95 -4.72
N ALA A 55 -34.98 -2.30 -5.80
CA ALA A 55 -33.60 -1.86 -6.02
C ALA A 55 -33.15 -0.90 -4.91
N ILE A 56 -33.96 0.12 -4.58
CA ILE A 56 -33.65 1.04 -3.47
C ILE A 56 -33.56 0.27 -2.15
N LYS A 57 -34.53 -0.60 -1.83
CA LYS A 57 -34.51 -1.37 -0.58
C LYS A 57 -33.26 -2.25 -0.46
N LYS A 58 -32.88 -2.95 -1.54
CA LYS A 58 -31.73 -3.87 -1.57
C LYS A 58 -30.39 -3.14 -1.51
N HIS A 59 -30.28 -2.00 -2.17
CA HIS A 59 -29.00 -1.29 -2.36
C HIS A 59 -28.82 -0.06 -1.47
N ARG A 60 -29.82 0.38 -0.70
CA ARG A 60 -29.67 1.54 0.22
C ARG A 60 -28.47 1.41 1.17
N ARG A 61 -28.06 0.19 1.53
CA ARG A 61 -26.91 -0.07 2.41
C ARG A 61 -25.58 0.50 1.88
N ILE A 62 -25.41 0.65 0.57
CA ILE A 62 -24.19 1.21 -0.03
C ILE A 62 -24.19 2.74 -0.13
N ILE A 63 -25.32 3.41 0.19
CA ILE A 63 -25.45 4.86 0.11
C ILE A 63 -25.00 5.48 1.44
N PHE A 64 -24.00 6.36 1.38
CA PHE A 64 -23.47 7.08 2.52
C PHE A 64 -23.04 8.49 2.13
N ASN A 65 -23.45 9.48 2.93
CA ASN A 65 -23.23 10.91 2.66
C ASN A 65 -22.40 11.59 3.77
N GLY A 66 -21.75 10.81 4.63
CA GLY A 66 -20.98 11.31 5.77
C GLY A 66 -19.47 11.25 5.56
N ASN A 67 -18.72 11.45 6.64
CA ASN A 67 -17.26 11.33 6.64
C ASN A 67 -16.83 9.86 6.49
N ASN A 68 -16.35 9.51 5.29
CA ASN A 68 -15.92 8.16 4.94
C ASN A 68 -14.50 7.80 5.38
N TYR A 69 -13.78 8.70 6.06
CA TYR A 69 -12.45 8.45 6.64
C TYR A 69 -12.50 8.11 8.15
N SER A 70 -13.67 8.27 8.76
CA SER A 70 -13.86 8.10 10.20
C SER A 70 -13.85 6.63 10.62
N GLU A 71 -13.36 6.33 11.83
CA GLU A 71 -13.43 4.97 12.40
C GLU A 71 -14.87 4.53 12.60
N GLU A 72 -15.77 5.48 12.89
CA GLU A 72 -17.20 5.26 12.99
C GLU A 72 -17.75 4.70 11.68
N TRP A 73 -17.33 5.23 10.53
CA TRP A 73 -17.72 4.70 9.24
C TRP A 73 -17.18 3.29 9.00
N VAL A 74 -15.94 2.98 9.40
CA VAL A 74 -15.39 1.62 9.25
C VAL A 74 -16.25 0.60 10.00
N LYS A 75 -16.66 0.90 11.24
CA LYS A 75 -17.53 0.06 12.06
C LYS A 75 -18.93 -0.07 11.44
N GLU A 76 -19.52 1.04 11.00
CA GLU A 76 -20.84 1.06 10.38
C GLU A 76 -20.88 0.33 9.03
N ALA A 77 -19.86 0.52 8.18
CA ALA A 77 -19.73 -0.17 6.91
C ALA A 77 -19.65 -1.69 7.10
N SER A 78 -18.89 -2.15 8.09
CA SER A 78 -18.84 -3.56 8.48
C SER A 78 -20.20 -4.07 8.93
N ARG A 79 -20.93 -3.32 9.77
CA ARG A 79 -22.31 -3.65 10.20
C ARG A 79 -23.28 -3.75 9.02
N ARG A 80 -23.08 -2.98 7.96
CA ARG A 80 -23.84 -3.02 6.70
C ARG A 80 -23.42 -4.16 5.76
N GLY A 81 -22.41 -4.95 6.13
CA GLY A 81 -21.83 -6.00 5.30
C GLY A 81 -21.11 -5.44 4.07
N LEU A 82 -20.51 -4.26 4.19
CA LEU A 82 -19.65 -3.70 3.14
C LEU A 82 -18.23 -4.23 3.33
N SER A 83 -17.63 -4.70 2.25
CA SER A 83 -16.27 -5.23 2.27
C SER A 83 -15.26 -4.10 2.45
N ASN A 84 -14.22 -4.35 3.25
CA ASN A 84 -13.08 -3.46 3.43
C ASN A 84 -11.79 -4.27 3.33
N LEU A 85 -11.30 -4.45 2.11
CA LEU A 85 -10.06 -5.19 1.81
C LEU A 85 -8.93 -4.18 1.60
N ALA A 86 -8.22 -3.88 2.67
CA ALA A 86 -7.21 -2.82 2.68
C ALA A 86 -5.94 -3.18 1.90
N ALA A 87 -5.64 -4.48 1.74
CA ALA A 87 -4.41 -4.93 1.11
C ALA A 87 -4.67 -5.54 -0.28
N THR A 88 -3.75 -5.30 -1.21
CA THR A 88 -3.76 -5.88 -2.55
C THR A 88 -3.90 -7.41 -2.53
N PRO A 89 -3.14 -8.16 -1.71
CA PRO A 89 -3.29 -9.62 -1.63
C PRO A 89 -4.67 -10.07 -1.14
N ASP A 90 -5.39 -9.27 -0.35
CA ASP A 90 -6.74 -9.62 0.11
C ASP A 90 -7.81 -9.26 -0.91
N SER A 91 -7.59 -8.19 -1.70
CA SER A 91 -8.55 -7.70 -2.69
C SER A 91 -8.51 -8.45 -4.02
N LEU A 92 -7.33 -8.78 -4.55
CA LEU A 92 -7.18 -9.43 -5.85
C LEU A 92 -7.91 -10.79 -5.97
N PRO A 93 -7.97 -11.65 -4.94
CA PRO A 93 -8.75 -12.89 -4.99
C PRO A 93 -10.24 -12.67 -5.29
N CYS A 94 -10.81 -11.48 -5.04
CA CYS A 94 -12.19 -11.17 -5.43
C CYS A 94 -12.41 -11.25 -6.95
N PHE A 95 -11.35 -11.07 -7.73
CA PHE A 95 -11.40 -11.12 -9.19
C PHE A 95 -11.73 -12.51 -9.73
N ILE A 96 -11.27 -13.56 -9.05
CA ILE A 96 -11.45 -14.97 -9.43
C ILE A 96 -12.59 -15.67 -8.67
N THR A 97 -13.43 -14.90 -7.96
CA THR A 97 -14.63 -15.49 -7.33
C THR A 97 -15.61 -15.97 -8.40
N GLU A 98 -16.37 -17.02 -8.10
CA GLU A 98 -17.41 -17.54 -9.01
C GLU A 98 -18.37 -16.43 -9.47
N LYS A 99 -18.73 -15.51 -8.56
CA LYS A 99 -19.55 -14.34 -8.88
C LYS A 99 -18.94 -13.48 -9.98
N SER A 100 -17.64 -13.18 -9.89
CA SER A 100 -16.92 -12.37 -10.87
C SER A 100 -16.75 -13.13 -12.20
N ILE A 101 -16.37 -14.41 -12.14
CA ILE A 101 -16.22 -15.25 -13.34
C ILE A 101 -17.54 -15.37 -14.11
N ASN A 102 -18.64 -15.61 -13.41
CA ASN A 102 -19.97 -15.72 -14.01
C ASN A 102 -20.42 -14.38 -14.62
N LEU A 103 -20.16 -13.26 -13.94
CA LEU A 103 -20.44 -11.92 -14.45
C LEU A 103 -19.73 -11.69 -15.81
N PHE A 104 -18.42 -11.92 -15.87
CA PHE A 104 -17.66 -11.69 -17.10
C PHE A 104 -18.05 -12.66 -18.22
N SER A 105 -18.28 -13.93 -17.88
CA SER A 105 -18.65 -14.96 -18.85
C SER A 105 -20.03 -14.69 -19.46
N ARG A 106 -21.02 -14.31 -18.63
CA ARG A 106 -22.38 -13.97 -19.10
C ARG A 106 -22.37 -12.83 -20.11
N HIS A 107 -21.56 -11.80 -19.87
CA HIS A 107 -21.43 -10.64 -20.76
C HIS A 107 -20.38 -10.83 -21.87
N LYS A 108 -19.77 -12.02 -21.98
CA LYS A 108 -18.71 -12.34 -22.95
C LYS A 108 -17.55 -11.34 -22.94
N VAL A 109 -17.24 -10.81 -21.76
CA VAL A 109 -16.14 -9.85 -21.55
C VAL A 109 -14.82 -10.59 -21.38
N PHE A 110 -14.83 -11.63 -20.54
CA PHE A 110 -13.71 -12.54 -20.33
C PHE A 110 -14.22 -13.97 -20.16
N THR A 111 -13.41 -14.92 -20.61
CA THR A 111 -13.50 -16.33 -20.27
C THR A 111 -12.93 -16.60 -18.88
N PRO A 112 -13.27 -17.73 -18.23
CA PRO A 112 -12.69 -18.10 -16.94
C PRO A 112 -11.15 -18.12 -16.95
N GLY A 113 -10.55 -18.64 -18.02
CA GLY A 113 -9.09 -18.65 -18.19
C GLY A 113 -8.49 -17.25 -18.20
N GLU A 114 -9.08 -16.30 -18.94
CA GLU A 114 -8.62 -14.91 -18.98
C GLU A 114 -8.76 -14.20 -17.61
N VAL A 115 -9.80 -14.51 -16.84
CA VAL A 115 -9.97 -13.96 -15.48
C VAL A 115 -8.84 -14.44 -14.57
N HIS A 116 -8.50 -15.73 -14.61
CA HIS A 116 -7.38 -16.28 -13.85
C HIS A 116 -6.03 -15.70 -14.29
N SER A 117 -5.76 -15.64 -15.59
CA SER A 117 -4.52 -15.05 -16.11
C SER A 117 -4.36 -13.58 -15.70
N ARG A 118 -5.44 -12.80 -15.70
CA ARG A 118 -5.40 -11.41 -15.24
C ARG A 118 -5.09 -11.30 -13.75
N TYR A 119 -5.70 -12.16 -12.93
CA TYR A 119 -5.40 -12.23 -11.50
C TYR A 119 -3.92 -12.56 -11.26
N GLU A 120 -3.37 -13.54 -11.96
CA GLU A 120 -1.97 -13.93 -11.86
C GLU A 120 -1.03 -12.78 -12.25
N ILE A 121 -1.27 -12.13 -13.39
CA ILE A 121 -0.47 -10.98 -13.84
C ILE A 121 -0.48 -9.84 -12.81
N LEU A 122 -1.65 -9.51 -12.24
CA LEU A 122 -1.77 -8.45 -11.24
C LEU A 122 -1.05 -8.82 -9.94
N MET A 123 -1.17 -10.06 -9.50
CA MET A 123 -0.52 -10.54 -8.28
C MET A 123 1.00 -10.64 -8.43
N GLU A 124 1.47 -11.09 -9.60
CA GLU A 124 2.90 -11.10 -9.93
C GLU A 124 3.45 -9.68 -10.00
N GLY A 125 2.73 -8.75 -10.64
CA GLY A 125 3.10 -7.34 -10.70
C GLY A 125 3.24 -6.72 -9.30
N TYR A 126 2.31 -7.01 -8.39
CA TYR A 126 2.42 -6.63 -6.98
C TYR A 126 3.67 -7.20 -6.31
N CYS A 127 3.88 -8.52 -6.38
CA CYS A 127 5.03 -9.17 -5.76
C CYS A 127 6.36 -8.64 -6.31
N LYS A 128 6.44 -8.41 -7.61
CA LYS A 128 7.64 -7.90 -8.28
C LYS A 128 7.95 -6.46 -7.85
N THR A 129 6.93 -5.60 -7.77
CA THR A 129 7.10 -4.22 -7.31
C THR A 129 7.59 -4.19 -5.88
N MET A 130 6.93 -4.92 -4.98
CA MET A 130 7.35 -5.04 -3.57
C MET A 130 8.78 -5.57 -3.42
N ASN A 131 9.16 -6.56 -4.23
CA ASN A 131 10.51 -7.11 -4.22
C ASN A 131 11.56 -6.08 -4.67
N ILE A 132 11.28 -5.32 -5.73
CA ILE A 132 12.20 -4.27 -6.22
C ILE A 132 12.35 -3.20 -5.14
N GLU A 133 11.25 -2.68 -4.59
CA GLU A 133 11.29 -1.66 -3.54
C GLU A 133 12.06 -2.12 -2.31
N ALA A 134 11.85 -3.36 -1.86
CA ALA A 134 12.58 -3.92 -0.71
C ALA A 134 14.09 -4.05 -0.98
N LEU A 135 14.47 -4.52 -2.18
CA LEU A 135 15.88 -4.63 -2.56
C LEU A 135 16.55 -3.27 -2.71
N THR A 136 15.85 -2.29 -3.31
CA THR A 136 16.34 -0.92 -3.43
C THR A 136 16.51 -0.28 -2.05
N LEU A 137 15.56 -0.48 -1.13
CA LEU A 137 15.67 0.01 0.25
C LEU A 137 16.86 -0.61 0.98
N LEU A 138 17.10 -1.93 0.82
CA LEU A 138 18.27 -2.59 1.40
C LEU A 138 19.58 -1.99 0.86
N ASP A 139 19.64 -1.76 -0.45
CA ASP A 139 20.82 -1.17 -1.09
C ASP A 139 21.11 0.23 -0.54
N ILE A 140 20.08 1.09 -0.51
CA ILE A 140 20.13 2.43 0.09
C ILE A 140 20.58 2.38 1.56
N ALA A 141 19.94 1.54 2.36
CA ALA A 141 20.18 1.48 3.79
C ALA A 141 21.61 1.00 4.10
N ARG A 142 22.08 -0.05 3.40
CA ARG A 142 23.41 -0.64 3.62
C ARG A 142 24.54 0.18 3.01
N ARG A 143 24.35 0.75 1.82
CA ARG A 143 25.45 1.35 1.04
C ARG A 143 25.55 2.85 1.19
N ASP A 144 24.44 3.52 1.49
CA ASP A 144 24.41 4.98 1.58
C ASP A 144 24.23 5.43 3.02
N ILE A 145 23.11 5.05 3.65
CA ILE A 145 22.72 5.58 4.98
C ILE A 145 23.68 5.07 6.08
N PHE A 146 23.91 3.76 6.14
CA PHE A 146 24.75 3.18 7.18
C PHE A 146 26.19 3.72 7.16
N PRO A 147 26.90 3.78 6.00
CA PRO A 147 28.24 4.35 5.95
C PRO A 147 28.28 5.85 6.25
N ALA A 148 27.29 6.62 5.79
CA ALA A 148 27.17 8.05 6.10
C ALA A 148 27.09 8.31 7.61
N CYS A 149 26.26 7.53 8.31
CA CYS A 149 26.11 7.63 9.76
C CYS A 149 27.40 7.22 10.48
N CYS A 150 28.05 6.14 10.05
CA CYS A 150 29.35 5.72 10.59
C CYS A 150 30.43 6.80 10.44
N ALA A 151 30.49 7.46 9.27
CA ALA A 151 31.43 8.55 9.02
C ALA A 151 31.18 9.74 9.95
N TYR A 152 29.91 10.11 10.16
CA TYR A 152 29.56 11.19 11.07
C TYR A 152 29.89 10.85 12.53
N ILE A 153 29.57 9.62 12.97
CA ILE A 153 29.90 9.13 14.32
C ILE A 153 31.42 9.17 14.55
N LYS A 154 32.21 8.77 13.55
CA LYS A 154 33.68 8.84 13.62
C LYS A 154 34.15 10.28 13.88
N ASP A 155 33.68 11.24 13.09
CA ASP A 155 34.11 12.64 13.23
C ASP A 155 33.68 13.26 14.57
N LEU A 156 32.50 12.90 15.09
CA LEU A 156 32.06 13.29 16.43
C LEU A 156 32.95 12.67 17.53
N THR A 157 33.36 11.41 17.35
CA THR A 157 34.21 10.69 18.31
C THR A 157 35.63 11.26 18.34
N ASP A 158 36.18 11.59 17.16
CA ASP A 158 37.49 12.24 17.02
C ASP A 158 37.46 13.62 17.72
N LEU A 159 36.39 14.39 17.53
CA LEU A 159 36.19 15.68 18.19
C LEU A 159 36.08 15.54 19.71
N ALA A 160 35.26 14.61 20.21
CA ALA A 160 35.08 14.38 21.65
C ALA A 160 36.40 13.97 22.32
N SER A 161 37.19 13.13 21.66
CA SER A 161 38.50 12.68 22.14
C SER A 161 39.51 13.82 22.18
N ALA A 162 39.55 14.65 21.12
CA ALA A 162 40.41 15.83 21.08
C ALA A 162 40.07 16.83 22.20
N LYS A 163 38.78 17.10 22.45
CA LYS A 163 38.34 18.00 23.54
C LYS A 163 38.82 17.52 24.91
N LYS A 164 38.68 16.22 25.21
CA LYS A 164 39.19 15.63 26.45
C LYS A 164 40.71 15.74 26.59
N GLY A 165 41.43 15.57 25.48
CA GLY A 165 42.89 15.67 25.45
C GLY A 165 43.44 17.07 25.75
N LEU A 166 42.65 18.13 25.59
CA LEU A 166 43.10 19.51 25.84
C LEU A 166 43.28 19.85 27.32
N GLY A 167 42.74 19.06 28.26
CA GLY A 167 42.97 19.23 29.70
C GLY A 167 42.42 20.53 30.32
N ILE A 168 41.70 21.35 29.55
CA ILE A 168 41.21 22.69 29.93
C ILE A 168 39.79 22.70 30.52
N GLY A 169 39.28 21.54 30.97
CA GLY A 169 37.93 21.44 31.57
C GLY A 169 36.78 21.60 30.57
N ALA A 170 37.06 21.66 29.27
CA ALA A 170 36.04 21.60 28.21
C ALA A 170 35.45 20.18 28.15
N GLY A 171 34.30 19.96 28.76
CA GLY A 171 33.59 18.69 28.70
C GLY A 171 33.13 18.34 27.27
N ALA A 172 33.06 17.04 26.96
CA ALA A 172 32.55 16.50 25.69
C ALA A 172 31.16 15.84 25.85
N ALA A 173 30.42 16.21 26.90
CA ALA A 173 29.19 15.50 27.30
C ALA A 173 28.07 15.60 26.26
N ALA A 174 28.03 16.66 25.44
CA ALA A 174 27.03 16.82 24.39
C ALA A 174 27.32 15.87 23.21
N GLU A 175 28.59 15.80 22.79
CA GLU A 175 29.07 14.92 21.73
C GLU A 175 28.90 13.46 22.12
N GLU A 176 29.27 13.09 23.35
CA GLU A 176 29.09 11.72 23.87
C GLU A 176 27.63 11.27 23.81
N LYS A 177 26.69 12.12 24.23
CA LYS A 177 25.26 11.82 24.16
C LYS A 177 24.79 11.61 22.71
N MET A 178 25.29 12.44 21.78
CA MET A 178 24.97 12.33 20.37
C MET A 178 25.53 11.04 19.76
N ILE A 179 26.78 10.69 20.08
CA ILE A 179 27.43 9.45 19.64
C ILE A 179 26.63 8.24 20.12
N VAL A 180 26.29 8.16 21.41
CA VAL A 180 25.51 7.04 21.96
C VAL A 180 24.15 6.90 21.26
N ARG A 181 23.46 8.02 21.03
CA ARG A 181 22.17 8.00 20.33
C ARG A 181 22.31 7.52 18.90
N LEU A 182 23.25 8.08 18.13
CA LEU A 182 23.48 7.70 16.74
C LEU A 182 23.91 6.23 16.62
N SER A 183 24.84 5.77 17.45
CA SER A 183 25.27 4.37 17.47
C SER A 183 24.10 3.42 17.74
N SER A 184 23.26 3.73 18.74
CA SER A 184 22.08 2.91 19.02
C SER A 184 21.09 2.85 17.85
N LEU A 185 20.91 3.94 17.11
CA LEU A 185 20.03 3.98 15.94
C LEU A 185 20.63 3.22 14.76
N VAL A 186 21.95 3.32 14.55
CA VAL A 186 22.67 2.57 13.51
C VAL A 186 22.63 1.06 13.78
N ASP A 187 22.83 0.64 15.04
CA ASP A 187 22.71 -0.77 15.43
C ASP A 187 21.28 -1.29 15.20
N ALA A 188 20.28 -0.50 15.56
CA ALA A 188 18.87 -0.85 15.33
C ALA A 188 18.54 -0.92 13.83
N LEU A 189 19.06 0.01 13.02
CA LEU A 189 18.93 -0.01 11.57
C LEU A 189 19.53 -1.29 10.98
N ASP A 190 20.77 -1.64 11.33
CA ASP A 190 21.42 -2.87 10.84
C ASP A 190 20.62 -4.13 11.20
N GLY A 191 20.13 -4.21 12.44
CA GLY A 191 19.24 -5.29 12.87
C GLY A 191 17.98 -5.40 12.00
N LYS A 192 17.40 -4.27 11.58
CA LYS A 192 16.23 -4.25 10.68
C LYS A 192 16.57 -4.59 9.23
N ILE A 193 17.74 -4.21 8.74
CA ILE A 193 18.24 -4.63 7.43
C ILE A 193 18.36 -6.16 7.38
N LEU A 194 18.97 -6.78 8.41
CA LEU A 194 19.07 -8.24 8.53
C LEU A 194 17.70 -8.92 8.61
N ALA A 195 16.75 -8.32 9.34
CA ALA A 195 15.38 -8.83 9.42
C ALA A 195 14.66 -8.79 8.07
N LEU A 196 14.82 -7.70 7.31
CA LEU A 196 14.25 -7.56 5.97
C LEU A 196 14.82 -8.59 4.98
N GLU A 197 16.12 -8.86 5.03
CA GLU A 197 16.74 -9.93 4.22
C GLU A 197 16.17 -11.31 4.56
N ALA A 198 16.06 -11.63 5.84
CA ALA A 198 15.44 -12.88 6.28
C ALA A 198 13.97 -12.98 5.83
N ALA A 199 13.22 -11.87 5.84
CA ALA A 199 11.86 -11.81 5.33
C ALA A 199 11.80 -12.03 3.80
N LEU A 200 12.72 -11.45 3.04
CA LEU A 200 12.83 -11.68 1.60
C LEU A 200 13.16 -13.14 1.26
N GLU A 201 14.03 -13.80 2.02
CA GLU A 201 14.30 -15.24 1.83
C GLU A 201 13.04 -16.10 2.05
N LYS A 202 12.15 -15.71 2.98
CA LYS A 202 10.86 -16.40 3.16
C LYS A 202 9.98 -16.28 1.91
N THR A 203 9.99 -15.14 1.22
CA THR A 203 9.19 -14.97 -0.01
C THR A 203 9.64 -15.90 -1.14
N ARG A 204 10.90 -16.33 -1.15
CA ARG A 204 11.43 -17.28 -2.15
C ARG A 204 10.98 -18.72 -1.89
N LYS A 205 10.57 -19.02 -0.66
CA LYS A 205 10.12 -20.35 -0.21
C LYS A 205 8.59 -20.49 -0.25
N ALA A 206 7.86 -19.48 -0.68
CA ALA A 206 6.41 -19.53 -0.77
C ALA A 206 5.97 -20.53 -1.86
N GLU A 207 4.94 -21.32 -1.57
CA GLU A 207 4.45 -22.41 -2.42
C GLU A 207 3.67 -21.90 -3.63
N ASP A 208 3.00 -20.76 -3.48
CA ASP A 208 2.13 -20.19 -4.50
C ASP A 208 2.18 -18.65 -4.49
N LEU A 209 1.57 -18.06 -5.51
CA LEU A 209 1.63 -16.62 -5.74
C LEU A 209 0.85 -15.82 -4.67
N GLN A 210 -0.24 -16.37 -4.14
CA GLN A 210 -1.03 -15.74 -3.08
C GLN A 210 -0.27 -15.77 -1.74
N SER A 211 0.32 -16.91 -1.37
CA SER A 211 1.14 -17.00 -0.16
C SER A 211 2.39 -16.12 -0.24
N LYS A 212 3.00 -16.01 -1.43
CA LYS A 212 4.10 -15.07 -1.69
C LYS A 212 3.66 -13.61 -1.46
N ALA A 213 2.51 -13.22 -2.03
CA ALA A 213 1.97 -11.87 -1.88
C ALA A 213 1.64 -11.53 -0.41
N ARG A 214 1.07 -12.49 0.34
CA ARG A 214 0.85 -12.35 1.79
C ARG A 214 2.16 -12.17 2.55
N THR A 215 3.19 -12.95 2.23
CA THR A 215 4.51 -12.83 2.86
C THR A 215 5.11 -11.43 2.65
N PHE A 216 4.98 -10.86 1.44
CA PHE A 216 5.38 -9.47 1.21
C PHE A 216 4.62 -8.49 2.11
N ARG A 217 3.30 -8.66 2.23
CA ARG A 217 2.44 -7.78 3.04
C ARG A 217 2.72 -7.86 4.55
N GLU A 218 2.94 -9.07 5.05
CA GLU A 218 2.94 -9.38 6.48
C GLU A 218 4.36 -9.43 7.08
N ALA A 219 5.38 -9.76 6.29
CA ALA A 219 6.75 -9.89 6.77
C ALA A 219 7.72 -8.87 6.16
N VAL A 220 7.60 -8.55 4.86
CA VAL A 220 8.55 -7.63 4.19
C VAL A 220 8.19 -6.17 4.45
N LEU A 221 6.94 -5.79 4.17
CA LEU A 221 6.47 -4.40 4.28
C LEU A 221 6.67 -3.80 5.70
N PRO A 222 6.39 -4.51 6.81
CA PRO A 222 6.64 -3.96 8.14
C PRO A 222 8.12 -3.67 8.41
N GLU A 223 9.03 -4.54 7.96
CA GLU A 223 10.48 -4.30 8.14
C GLU A 223 10.96 -3.13 7.26
N MET A 224 10.40 -2.96 6.06
CA MET A 224 10.66 -1.77 5.24
C MET A 224 10.23 -0.48 5.96
N GLN A 225 9.08 -0.50 6.64
CA GLN A 225 8.61 0.65 7.43
C GLN A 225 9.51 0.95 8.62
N GLU A 226 10.02 -0.07 9.30
CA GLU A 226 10.95 0.11 10.42
C GLU A 226 12.32 0.64 9.96
N ILE A 227 12.87 0.15 8.85
CA ILE A 227 14.09 0.71 8.25
C ILE A 227 13.88 2.19 7.93
N ARG A 228 12.76 2.54 7.29
CA ARG A 228 12.42 3.93 6.99
C ARG A 228 12.33 4.77 8.27
N ARG A 229 11.67 4.27 9.32
CA ARG A 229 11.54 5.00 10.59
C ARG A 229 12.90 5.33 11.20
N TYR A 230 13.84 4.38 11.22
CA TYR A 230 15.19 4.63 11.72
C TYR A 230 16.00 5.56 10.81
N ALA A 231 15.86 5.41 9.49
CA ALA A 231 16.47 6.32 8.52
C ALA A 231 15.99 7.76 8.70
N ASP A 232 14.69 7.99 8.84
CA ASP A 232 14.10 9.32 9.05
C ASP A 232 14.59 9.93 10.38
N GLU A 233 14.75 9.13 11.45
CA GLU A 233 15.34 9.61 12.71
C GLU A 233 16.82 9.97 12.55
N LEU A 234 17.60 9.14 11.83
CA LEU A 234 19.01 9.40 11.54
C LEU A 234 19.19 10.66 10.69
N GLU A 235 18.32 10.90 9.70
CA GLU A 235 18.32 12.11 8.86
C GLU A 235 18.27 13.37 9.73
N SER A 236 17.41 13.38 10.76
CA SER A 236 17.22 14.53 11.64
C SER A 236 18.45 14.84 12.53
N LEU A 237 19.36 13.89 12.69
CA LEU A 237 20.53 13.99 13.57
C LEU A 237 21.83 14.13 12.78
N ALA A 238 21.89 13.56 11.58
CA ALA A 238 23.07 13.60 10.74
C ALA A 238 23.35 15.02 10.24
N GLY A 239 24.63 15.42 10.22
CA GLY A 239 25.01 16.67 9.60
C GLY A 239 24.70 16.63 8.09
N ALA A 240 24.15 17.71 7.54
CA ALA A 240 23.75 17.79 6.12
C ALA A 240 24.87 17.42 5.12
N LYS A 241 26.14 17.64 5.50
CA LYS A 241 27.32 17.24 4.72
C LYS A 241 27.45 15.72 4.55
N TYR A 242 27.00 14.94 5.53
CA TYR A 242 27.14 13.48 5.56
C TYR A 242 25.94 12.79 4.95
N TRP A 243 24.76 13.40 5.03
CA TRP A 243 23.53 12.77 4.55
C TRP A 243 23.58 12.57 3.03
N PRO A 244 23.39 11.33 2.53
CA PRO A 244 23.67 11.01 1.12
C PRO A 244 22.52 11.38 0.16
N MET A 245 21.40 11.87 0.69
CA MET A 245 20.16 12.06 -0.08
C MET A 245 19.63 13.49 0.06
N PRO A 246 18.91 13.99 -0.95
CA PRO A 246 18.17 15.25 -0.81
C PRO A 246 17.07 15.08 0.24
N THR A 247 16.91 16.08 1.10
CA THR A 247 15.82 16.12 2.07
C THR A 247 14.48 16.34 1.36
N TYR A 248 13.37 16.08 2.02
CA TYR A 248 12.04 16.46 1.48
C TYR A 248 11.94 17.95 1.18
N GLY A 249 12.63 18.81 1.95
CA GLY A 249 12.68 20.24 1.68
C GLY A 249 13.36 20.55 0.33
N ASP A 250 14.42 19.82 0.01
CA ASP A 250 15.10 19.95 -1.27
C ASP A 250 14.20 19.47 -2.42
N LEU A 251 13.63 18.27 -2.28
CA LEU A 251 12.78 17.68 -3.32
C LEU A 251 11.51 18.49 -3.63
N LEU A 252 10.91 19.13 -2.62
CA LEU A 252 9.62 19.82 -2.76
C LEU A 252 9.75 21.31 -3.09
N PHE A 253 10.84 21.96 -2.67
CA PHE A 253 10.94 23.43 -2.72
C PHE A 253 12.20 23.96 -3.38
N ARG A 254 13.20 23.11 -3.65
CA ARG A 254 14.44 23.52 -4.32
C ARG A 254 14.51 22.86 -5.69
N VAL A 255 13.95 23.55 -6.68
CA VAL A 255 14.18 23.28 -8.11
C VAL A 255 15.24 24.24 -8.62
#